data_AF-A0A2H1WDQ6-F1
#
_entry.id   AF-A0A2H1WDQ6-F1
#
_cell.length_a   1.000
_cell.length_b   1.000
_cell.length_c   1.000
_cell.angle_alpha   90.00
_cell.angle_beta   90.00
_cell.angle_gamma   90.00
#
_symmetry.space_group_name_H-M   'P 1'
#
loop_
_entity.id
_entity.type
_entity.pdbx_description
1 polymer ?
#
loop_
_entity_poly.entity_id
_entity_poly.type
_entity_poly.pdbx_seq_one_letter_code
_entity_poly.pdbx_strand_id
1 'polypeptide(L)'
;MSQPHRRAVLNLYKTLLYLGREWPQGYDLFRKRLHKVFTKNSGEENPEKVKIMVKHGEFVVKEIEALYKLKKYRAMKKRYYDEN
;
A
#
# COMPACT_ATOMS: atom_id res chain seq x y z
N MET A 1 2.74 -23.85 -16.35
CA MET A 1 3.58 -23.67 -15.15
C MET A 1 2.93 -22.65 -14.23
N SER A 2 2.73 -22.96 -12.94
CA SER A 2 2.17 -22.01 -11.97
C SER A 2 3.23 -20.96 -11.64
N GLN A 3 2.99 -19.69 -11.96
CA GLN A 3 3.88 -18.59 -11.64
C GLN A 3 3.95 -18.43 -10.10
N PRO A 4 5.07 -18.78 -9.43
CA PRO A 4 5.12 -18.90 -7.97
C PRO A 4 4.83 -17.56 -7.27
N HIS A 5 4.95 -16.44 -7.97
CA HIS A 5 4.81 -15.10 -7.39
C HIS A 5 3.45 -14.46 -7.67
N ARG A 6 2.61 -15.08 -8.53
CA ARG A 6 1.30 -14.54 -8.92
C ARG A 6 0.39 -14.32 -7.72
N ARG A 7 0.37 -15.26 -6.77
CA ARG A 7 -0.46 -15.16 -5.56
C ARG A 7 0.01 -14.04 -4.64
N ALA A 8 1.32 -13.88 -4.47
CA ALA A 8 1.91 -12.82 -3.64
C ALA A 8 1.58 -11.43 -4.22
N VAL A 9 1.76 -11.23 -5.53
CA VAL A 9 1.44 -9.97 -6.22
C VAL A 9 -0.05 -9.64 -6.10
N LEU A 10 -0.94 -10.62 -6.31
CA LEU A 10 -2.39 -10.42 -6.19
C LEU A 10 -2.81 -10.05 -4.76
N ASN A 11 -2.22 -10.70 -3.75
CA ASN A 11 -2.48 -10.37 -2.36
C ASN A 11 -2.02 -8.94 -2.05
N LEU A 12 -0.80 -8.58 -2.44
CA LEU A 12 -0.27 -7.23 -2.25
C LEU A 12 -1.17 -6.16 -2.89
N TYR A 13 -1.64 -6.40 -4.12
CA TYR A 13 -2.54 -5.48 -4.82
C TYR A 13 -3.86 -5.28 -4.06
N LYS A 14 -4.47 -6.36 -3.56
CA LYS A 14 -5.70 -6.30 -2.77
C LYS A 14 -5.50 -5.59 -1.43
N THR A 15 -4.39 -5.86 -0.75
CA THR A 15 -4.04 -5.18 0.51
C THR A 15 -3.87 -3.67 0.31
N LEU A 16 -3.14 -3.26 -0.74
CA LEU A 16 -2.97 -1.84 -1.05
C LEU A 16 -4.30 -1.17 -1.43
N LEU A 17 -5.18 -1.83 -2.19
CA LEU A 17 -6.52 -1.31 -2.47
C LEU A 17 -7.35 -1.12 -1.20
N TYR A 18 -7.28 -2.06 -0.26
CA TYR A 18 -7.98 -1.94 1.01
C TYR A 18 -7.47 -0.74 1.81
N LEU A 19 -6.13 -0.60 1.95
CA LEU A 19 -5.52 0.53 2.65
C LEU A 19 -5.81 1.87 1.97
N GLY A 20 -5.94 1.90 0.64
CA GLY A 20 -6.23 3.11 -0.13
C GLY A 20 -7.62 3.70 0.10
N ARG A 21 -8.56 2.98 0.75
CA ARG A 21 -9.95 3.46 0.95
C ARG A 21 -10.02 4.72 1.82
N GLU A 22 -9.12 4.84 2.79
CA GLU A 22 -9.03 6.00 3.70
C GLU A 22 -8.00 7.04 3.23
N TRP A 23 -7.54 6.94 1.99
CA TRP A 23 -6.49 7.83 1.48
C TRP A 23 -6.96 9.30 1.46
N PRO A 24 -6.17 10.25 2.01
CA PRO A 24 -6.62 11.64 2.16
C PRO A 24 -7.00 12.34 0.85
N GLN A 25 -6.38 11.96 -0.28
CA GLN A 25 -6.65 12.57 -1.60
C GLN A 25 -7.76 11.82 -2.38
N GLY A 26 -8.45 10.86 -1.75
CA GLY A 26 -9.52 10.08 -2.35
C GLY A 26 -9.08 8.72 -2.90
N TYR A 27 -10.00 7.75 -2.80
CA TYR A 27 -9.77 6.35 -3.21
C TYR A 27 -9.52 6.20 -4.71
N ASP A 28 -10.25 6.93 -5.56
CA ASP A 28 -10.11 6.79 -7.01
C ASP A 28 -8.73 7.21 -7.52
N LEU A 29 -8.15 8.26 -6.93
CA LEU A 29 -6.80 8.70 -7.27
C LEU A 29 -5.78 7.65 -6.83
N PHE A 30 -5.92 7.11 -5.62
CA PHE A 30 -5.05 6.04 -5.12
C PHE A 30 -5.13 4.80 -6.02
N ARG A 31 -6.35 4.34 -6.33
CA ARG A 31 -6.61 3.19 -7.19
C ARG A 31 -6.01 3.36 -8.58
N LYS A 32 -6.18 4.53 -9.20
CA LYS A 32 -5.58 4.84 -10.52
C LYS A 32 -4.05 4.77 -10.48
N ARG A 33 -3.43 5.36 -9.45
CA ARG A 33 -1.96 5.34 -9.28
C ARG A 33 -1.44 3.92 -9.02
N LEU A 34 -2.11 3.16 -8.15
CA LEU A 34 -1.78 1.78 -7.86
C LEU A 34 -1.84 0.94 -9.13
N HIS A 35 -2.96 0.99 -9.86
CA HIS A 35 -3.13 0.24 -11.09
C HIS A 35 -2.05 0.60 -12.13
N LYS A 36 -1.75 1.89 -12.30
CA LYS A 36 -0.69 2.35 -13.22
C LYS A 36 0.67 1.73 -12.91
N VAL A 37 1.04 1.61 -11.62
CA VAL A 37 2.34 1.02 -11.22
C VAL A 37 2.37 -0.49 -11.49
N PHE A 38 1.29 -1.21 -11.18
CA PHE A 38 1.23 -2.66 -11.42
C PHE A 38 1.21 -2.99 -12.92
N THR A 39 0.48 -2.20 -13.72
CA THR A 39 0.45 -2.35 -15.18
C THR A 39 1.80 -2.00 -15.82
N LYS A 40 2.52 -0.98 -15.31
CA LYS A 40 3.86 -0.64 -15.81
C LYS A 40 4.86 -1.80 -15.66
N ASN A 41 4.73 -2.59 -14.59
CA ASN A 41 5.65 -3.70 -14.28
C ASN A 41 5.09 -5.08 -14.67
N SER A 42 3.98 -5.15 -15.42
CA SER A 42 3.31 -6.44 -15.71
C SER A 42 4.09 -7.35 -16.66
N GLY A 43 5.05 -6.80 -17.40
CA GLY A 43 5.92 -7.54 -18.32
C GLY A 43 7.23 -8.05 -17.71
N GLU A 44 7.46 -7.87 -16.41
CA GLU A 44 8.68 -8.38 -15.78
C GLU A 44 8.56 -9.88 -15.50
N GLU A 45 9.38 -10.68 -16.18
CA GLU A 45 9.39 -12.14 -16.07
C GLU A 45 10.49 -12.67 -15.13
N ASN A 46 11.45 -11.81 -14.76
CA ASN A 46 12.54 -12.23 -13.88
C ASN A 46 12.04 -12.43 -12.44
N PRO A 47 12.12 -13.66 -11.89
CA PRO A 47 11.58 -13.97 -10.56
C PRO A 47 12.23 -13.14 -9.45
N GLU A 48 13.53 -12.86 -9.55
CA GLU A 48 14.25 -12.18 -8.46
C GLU A 48 13.90 -10.71 -8.40
N LYS A 49 13.70 -10.09 -9.57
CA LYS A 49 13.18 -8.72 -9.65
C LYS A 49 11.75 -8.63 -9.10
N VAL A 50 10.88 -9.58 -9.46
CA VAL A 50 9.50 -9.61 -8.95
C VAL A 50 9.51 -9.74 -7.43
N LYS A 51 10.38 -10.58 -6.86
CA LYS A 51 10.53 -10.72 -5.39
C LYS A 51 10.97 -9.41 -4.73
N ILE A 52 11.92 -8.68 -5.33
CA ILE A 52 12.36 -7.37 -4.85
C ILE A 52 11.21 -6.35 -4.91
N MET A 53 10.46 -6.31 -6.02
CA MET A 53 9.31 -5.41 -6.18
C MET A 53 8.20 -5.71 -5.16
N VAL A 54 7.91 -6.99 -4.91
CA VAL A 54 6.93 -7.40 -3.90
C VAL A 54 7.38 -6.94 -2.51
N LYS A 55 8.64 -7.17 -2.15
CA LYS A 55 9.22 -6.72 -0.87
C LYS A 55 9.14 -5.19 -0.71
N HIS A 56 9.37 -4.44 -1.80
CA HIS A 56 9.20 -3.00 -1.79
C HIS A 56 7.73 -2.60 -1.56
N GLY A 57 6.78 -3.28 -2.20
CA GLY A 57 5.36 -3.05 -1.94
C GLY A 57 4.94 -3.36 -0.50
N GLU A 58 5.47 -4.41 0.12
CA GLU A 58 5.25 -4.72 1.54
C GLU A 58 5.80 -3.64 2.47
N PHE A 59 6.91 -3.01 2.10
CA PHE A 59 7.43 -1.84 2.83
C PHE A 59 6.45 -0.66 2.74
N VAL A 60 5.95 -0.34 1.55
CA VAL A 60 4.96 0.73 1.35
C VAL A 60 3.67 0.48 2.15
N VAL A 61 3.22 -0.77 2.25
CA VAL A 61 2.08 -1.14 3.11
C VAL A 61 2.31 -0.69 4.55
N LYS A 62 3.49 -1.00 5.12
CA LYS A 62 3.85 -0.62 6.50
C LYS A 62 3.93 0.90 6.67
N GLU A 63 4.42 1.63 5.68
CA GLU A 63 4.44 3.09 5.72
C GLU A 63 3.04 3.68 5.77
N ILE A 64 2.12 3.20 4.93
CA ILE A 64 0.72 3.66 4.94
C ILE A 64 0.05 3.37 6.28
N GLU A 65 0.26 2.17 6.84
CA GLU A 65 -0.24 1.83 8.18
C GLU A 65 0.33 2.75 9.26
N ALA A 66 1.62 3.06 9.21
CA ALA A 66 2.26 3.98 10.15
C ALA A 66 1.68 5.39 10.05
N LEU A 67 1.40 5.88 8.85
CA LEU A 67 0.73 7.17 8.63
C LEU A 67 -0.67 7.19 9.24
N TYR A 68 -1.45 6.11 9.09
CA TYR A 68 -2.77 6.01 9.71
C TYR A 68 -2.69 5.95 11.25
N LYS A 69 -1.73 5.22 11.81
CA LYS A 69 -1.46 5.22 13.25
C LYS A 69 -1.08 6.62 13.75
N LEU A 70 -0.23 7.33 13.03
CA LEU A 70 0.18 8.69 13.37
C LEU A 70 -1.00 9.67 13.33
N LYS A 71 -1.87 9.57 12.32
CA LYS A 71 -3.11 10.36 12.24
C LYS A 71 -3.99 10.12 13.46
N LYS A 72 -4.20 8.86 13.86
CA LYS A 72 -4.96 8.50 15.06
C LYS A 72 -4.32 9.05 16.33
N TYR A 73 -3.00 8.93 16.47
CA TYR A 73 -2.27 9.47 17.61
C TYR A 73 -2.40 10.99 17.70
N ARG A 74 -2.24 11.73 16.59
CA ARG A 74 -2.40 13.20 16.56
C ARG A 74 -3.81 13.62 16.99
N ALA A 75 -4.84 12.92 16.51
CA ALA A 75 -6.22 13.19 16.89
C ALA A 75 -6.47 12.93 18.38
N MET A 76 -5.92 11.84 18.93
CA MET A 76 -6.01 11.53 20.35
C MET A 76 -5.28 12.58 21.20
N LYS A 77 -4.04 12.94 20.83
CA LYS A 77 -3.25 13.94 21.54
C LYS A 77 -4.00 15.27 21.65
N LYS A 78 -4.56 15.75 20.54
CA LYS A 78 -5.36 16.98 20.53
C LYS A 78 -6.55 16.95 21.48
N ARG A 79 -7.25 15.82 21.59
CA ARG A 79 -8.43 15.69 22.46
C ARG A 79 -8.11 15.67 23.96
N TYR A 80 -6.97 15.12 24.35
CA TYR A 80 -6.64 14.90 25.76
C TYR A 80 -5.62 15.89 26.34
N TYR A 81 -4.87 16.62 25.49
CA TYR A 81 -3.76 17.45 25.95
C TYR A 81 -3.80 18.92 25.49
N ASP A 82 -4.67 19.31 24.54
CA ASP A 82 -4.78 20.70 24.06
C ASP A 82 -5.87 21.52 24.81
N GLU A 83 -6.50 20.97 25.86
CA GLU A 83 -7.48 21.67 26.73
C GLU A 83 -6.85 22.33 27.99
N ASN A 84 -5.56 22.66 27.95
CA ASN A 84 -4.93 23.57 28.93
C ASN A 84 -4.61 24.91 28.27
#